data_AF-A0A813HI98-F1
#
_entry.id   AF-A0A813HI98-F1
#
_cell.length_a   1.000
_cell.length_b   1.000
_cell.length_c   1.000
_cell.angle_alpha   90.00
_cell.angle_beta   90.00
_cell.angle_gamma   90.00
#
_symmetry.space_group_name_H-M   'P 1'
#
loop_
_entity.id
_entity.type
_entity.pdbx_description
1 polymer ?
#
loop_
_entity_poly.entity_id
_entity_poly.type
_entity_poly.pdbx_seq_one_letter_code
_entity_poly.pdbx_strand_id
1 'polypeptide(L)'
;MVWPIFPLGRHEMLVLLRSLLVVSFLLRCGAGGTEEACRQDSGRLLVVVRTYRPTPAMVGRMKSFAVALQKSTLRSEFMISVDTTNITWAVLHNLSLTTGLQQEDLERAHVTASVALCSILAEEVPTATLHNFTISDIRETFPVWNTIGQVRGFHVEPLLLGLRHARKVWTHVWVFEDDVGLCGDLGTFLQIYQDDSSDFIGGKSYIPHFPEGWSPSELGSEEFVRRFPEKWWRGSLEKVQRLSLRFTEHLQELVLDGVTAWSLKLTPTFCETTTRQDAFPGLREPQIPWLDSDATIFWMACTGGMAAWMAELALSNGPSFVPLSLTSQSLRMR
;
A
#
# COMPACT_ATOMS: atom_id res chain seq x y z
N MET A 1 49.99 -1.33 -17.28
CA MET A 1 49.21 -0.18 -16.78
C MET A 1 48.19 -0.74 -15.80
N VAL A 2 48.53 -0.76 -14.50
CA VAL A 2 47.70 -1.34 -13.44
C VAL A 2 46.83 -0.21 -12.91
N TRP A 3 45.51 -0.32 -13.08
CA TRP A 3 44.57 0.64 -12.51
C TRP A 3 44.48 0.43 -10.99
N PRO A 4 44.54 1.50 -10.18
CA PRO A 4 44.36 1.37 -8.74
C PRO A 4 42.89 1.02 -8.45
N ILE A 5 42.68 -0.14 -7.84
CA ILE A 5 41.39 -0.52 -7.27
C ILE A 5 41.27 0.24 -5.95
N PHE A 6 40.49 1.32 -5.95
CA PHE A 6 40.11 1.98 -4.71
C PHE A 6 39.03 1.14 -4.01
N PRO A 7 39.17 0.85 -2.70
CA PRO A 7 38.12 0.20 -1.95
C PRO A 7 36.96 1.18 -1.78
N LEU A 8 35.88 0.99 -2.56
CA LEU A 8 34.62 1.68 -2.32
C LEU A 8 34.06 1.24 -0.96
N GLY A 9 33.57 2.20 -0.18
CA GLY A 9 32.90 1.92 1.07
C GLY A 9 31.62 1.10 0.84
N ARG A 10 31.19 0.30 1.84
CA ARG A 10 29.95 -0.51 1.76
C ARG A 10 28.74 0.28 1.28
N HIS A 11 28.66 1.58 1.61
CA HIS A 11 27.55 2.44 1.21
C HIS A 11 27.60 2.79 -0.30
N GLU A 12 28.77 3.14 -0.81
CA GLU A 12 28.98 3.44 -2.23
C GLU A 12 28.74 2.20 -3.11
N MET A 13 29.13 1.03 -2.62
CA MET A 13 28.88 -0.25 -3.29
C MET A 13 27.38 -0.58 -3.38
N LEU A 14 26.60 -0.26 -2.35
CA LEU A 14 25.14 -0.42 -2.35
C LEU A 14 24.44 0.55 -3.31
N VAL A 15 24.90 1.80 -3.41
CA VAL A 15 24.39 2.78 -4.38
C VAL A 15 24.72 2.34 -5.82
N LEU A 16 25.91 1.82 -6.06
CA LEU A 16 26.34 1.28 -7.36
C LEU A 16 25.54 0.03 -7.74
N LEU A 17 25.31 -0.91 -6.81
CA LEU A 17 24.50 -2.10 -7.04
C LEU A 17 23.02 -1.77 -7.29
N ARG A 18 22.46 -0.77 -6.60
CA ARG A 18 21.11 -0.25 -6.86
C ARG A 18 21.00 0.37 -8.25
N SER A 19 22.00 1.17 -8.63
CA SER A 19 22.08 1.77 -9.97
C SER A 19 22.22 0.71 -11.06
N LEU A 20 23.00 -0.36 -10.81
CA LEU A 20 23.18 -1.46 -11.76
C LEU A 20 21.93 -2.34 -11.93
N LEU A 21 21.08 -2.47 -10.91
CA LEU A 21 19.79 -3.17 -11.04
C LEU A 21 18.79 -2.37 -11.90
N VAL A 22 18.72 -1.06 -11.72
CA VAL A 22 17.90 -0.16 -12.56
C VAL A 22 18.44 -0.13 -13.99
N VAL A 23 19.77 -0.06 -14.16
CA VAL A 23 20.41 -0.10 -15.48
C VAL A 23 20.25 -1.46 -16.15
N SER A 24 20.31 -2.57 -15.42
CA SER A 24 20.05 -3.91 -15.98
C SER A 24 18.61 -4.05 -16.51
N PHE A 25 17.64 -3.41 -15.87
CA PHE A 25 16.25 -3.39 -16.32
C PHE A 25 16.07 -2.50 -17.57
N LEU A 26 16.67 -1.30 -17.55
CA LEU A 26 16.67 -0.41 -18.71
C LEU A 26 17.42 -1.00 -19.91
N LEU A 27 18.49 -1.78 -19.69
CA LEU A 27 19.21 -2.48 -20.76
C LEU A 27 18.41 -3.66 -21.32
N ARG A 28 17.57 -4.34 -20.53
CA ARG A 28 16.64 -5.36 -21.06
C ARG A 28 15.54 -4.77 -21.93
N CYS A 29 15.11 -3.53 -21.66
CA CYS A 29 14.14 -2.83 -22.49
C CYS A 29 14.79 -2.04 -23.65
N GLY A 30 16.05 -1.63 -23.49
CA GLY A 30 16.76 -0.75 -24.44
C GLY A 30 17.66 -1.46 -25.45
N ALA A 31 18.07 -2.71 -25.21
CA ALA A 31 18.94 -3.46 -26.12
C ALA A 31 18.12 -4.31 -27.12
N GLY A 32 17.40 -3.65 -28.03
CA GLY A 32 16.86 -4.30 -29.23
C GLY A 32 15.72 -5.33 -29.05
N GLY A 33 15.16 -5.45 -27.84
CA GLY A 33 13.86 -6.08 -27.67
C GLY A 33 12.81 -5.20 -28.34
N THR A 34 12.11 -5.72 -29.35
CA THR A 34 11.02 -5.00 -30.01
C THR A 34 10.02 -4.50 -28.97
N GLU A 35 9.43 -3.31 -29.13
CA GLU A 35 8.33 -2.83 -28.27
C GLU A 35 7.23 -3.89 -28.08
N GLU A 36 7.12 -4.81 -29.03
CA GLU A 36 6.24 -5.98 -29.03
C GLU A 36 6.53 -6.99 -27.90
N ALA A 37 7.79 -7.19 -27.49
CA ALA A 37 8.14 -8.03 -26.34
C ALA A 37 7.79 -7.34 -25.00
N CYS A 38 7.92 -6.02 -24.91
CA CYS A 38 7.41 -5.25 -23.77
C CYS A 38 5.87 -5.18 -23.75
N ARG A 39 5.22 -5.16 -24.92
CA ARG A 39 3.75 -5.25 -25.03
C ARG A 39 3.23 -6.65 -24.72
N GLN A 40 3.97 -7.72 -24.98
CA GLN A 40 3.55 -9.09 -24.62
C GLN A 40 3.51 -9.35 -23.10
N ASP A 41 4.21 -8.55 -22.29
CA ASP A 41 4.10 -8.61 -20.82
C ASP A 41 3.22 -7.47 -20.24
N SER A 42 2.62 -6.65 -21.11
CA SER A 42 1.61 -5.66 -20.71
C SER A 42 0.33 -6.38 -20.23
N GLY A 43 -0.22 -5.96 -19.08
CA GLY A 43 -1.47 -6.49 -18.56
C GLY A 43 -1.34 -7.46 -17.37
N ARG A 44 -0.14 -7.71 -16.83
CA ARG A 44 -0.03 -8.40 -15.53
C ARG A 44 -0.50 -7.48 -14.41
N LEU A 45 -1.45 -7.98 -13.61
CA LEU A 45 -2.00 -7.28 -12.46
C LEU A 45 -1.60 -7.99 -11.17
N LEU A 46 -1.22 -7.23 -10.14
CA LEU A 46 -1.15 -7.76 -8.78
C LEU A 46 -2.34 -7.22 -7.99
N VAL A 47 -3.06 -8.11 -7.30
CA VAL A 47 -4.08 -7.74 -6.33
C VAL A 47 -3.55 -8.08 -4.94
N VAL A 48 -3.33 -7.06 -4.13
CA VAL A 48 -2.82 -7.16 -2.76
C VAL A 48 -3.97 -6.87 -1.80
N VAL A 49 -4.26 -7.78 -0.89
CA VAL A 49 -5.06 -7.49 0.30
C VAL A 49 -4.12 -7.32 1.49
N ARG A 50 -4.17 -6.18 2.15
CA ARG A 50 -3.42 -5.90 3.37
C ARG A 50 -4.26 -6.25 4.59
N THR A 51 -3.67 -6.94 5.56
CA THR A 51 -4.36 -7.37 6.78
C THR A 51 -3.41 -7.34 7.97
N TYR A 52 -3.94 -7.11 9.17
CA TYR A 52 -3.16 -7.23 10.42
C TYR A 52 -3.67 -8.39 11.28
N ARG A 53 -4.99 -8.52 11.40
CA ARG A 53 -5.68 -9.56 12.19
C ARG A 53 -7.05 -9.83 11.57
N PRO A 54 -7.12 -10.57 10.46
CA PRO A 54 -8.37 -10.73 9.74
C PRO A 54 -9.36 -11.53 10.58
N THR A 55 -10.60 -11.06 10.65
CA THR A 55 -11.72 -11.84 11.18
C THR A 55 -12.05 -13.00 10.23
N PRO A 56 -12.79 -14.04 10.66
CA PRO A 56 -13.25 -15.10 9.76
C PRO A 56 -14.00 -14.58 8.53
N ALA A 57 -14.78 -13.49 8.68
CA ALA A 57 -15.47 -12.86 7.56
C ALA A 57 -14.50 -12.20 6.56
N MET A 58 -13.42 -11.57 7.04
CA MET A 58 -12.38 -11.00 6.20
C MET A 58 -11.62 -12.11 5.43
N VAL A 59 -11.29 -13.23 6.09
CA VAL A 59 -10.70 -14.40 5.43
C VAL A 59 -11.63 -14.96 4.35
N GLY A 60 -12.93 -15.08 4.65
CA GLY A 60 -13.94 -15.49 3.67
C GLY A 60 -13.97 -14.57 2.44
N ARG A 61 -13.80 -13.25 2.63
CA ARG A 61 -13.69 -12.28 1.54
C ARG A 61 -12.41 -12.49 0.72
N MET A 62 -11.26 -12.68 1.36
CA MET A 62 -9.99 -12.97 0.68
C MET A 62 -10.09 -14.25 -0.17
N LYS A 63 -10.73 -15.29 0.35
CA LYS A 63 -11.03 -16.53 -0.37
C LYS A 63 -11.90 -16.29 -1.60
N SER A 64 -12.97 -15.49 -1.44
CA SER A 64 -13.83 -15.09 -2.55
C SER A 64 -13.06 -14.31 -3.63
N PHE A 65 -12.18 -13.39 -3.24
CA PHE A 65 -11.32 -12.65 -4.17
C PHE A 65 -10.40 -13.59 -4.94
N ALA A 66 -9.73 -14.51 -4.25
CA ALA A 66 -8.85 -15.49 -4.89
C ALA A 66 -9.60 -16.34 -5.93
N VAL A 67 -10.79 -16.84 -5.58
CA VAL A 67 -11.63 -17.63 -6.50
C VAL A 67 -12.09 -16.79 -7.70
N ALA A 68 -12.46 -15.53 -7.50
CA ALA A 68 -12.87 -14.64 -8.58
C ALA A 68 -11.70 -14.37 -9.56
N LEU A 69 -10.50 -14.12 -9.04
CA LEU A 69 -9.31 -13.91 -9.87
C LEU A 69 -8.91 -15.14 -10.68
N GLN A 70 -9.07 -16.34 -10.13
CA GLN A 70 -8.81 -17.59 -10.87
C GLN A 70 -9.78 -17.81 -12.04
N LYS A 71 -11.01 -17.30 -11.93
CA LYS A 71 -12.04 -17.39 -12.98
C LYS A 71 -11.93 -16.24 -13.99
N SER A 72 -11.18 -15.20 -13.67
CA SER A 72 -11.00 -14.04 -14.54
C SER A 72 -10.13 -14.40 -15.73
N THR A 73 -10.38 -13.73 -16.86
CA THR A 73 -9.50 -13.75 -18.04
C THR A 73 -8.29 -12.83 -17.87
N LEU A 74 -8.27 -11.99 -16.82
CA LEU A 74 -7.16 -11.12 -16.51
C LEU A 74 -5.96 -11.93 -16.03
N ARG A 75 -4.77 -11.56 -16.51
CA ARG A 75 -3.50 -12.16 -16.06
C ARG A 75 -3.12 -11.57 -14.69
N SER A 76 -3.82 -12.01 -13.65
CA SER A 76 -3.66 -11.48 -12.29
C SER A 76 -2.96 -12.45 -11.34
N GLU A 77 -2.28 -11.89 -10.35
CA GLU A 77 -1.80 -12.61 -9.17
C GLU A 77 -2.47 -12.06 -7.91
N PHE A 78 -2.64 -12.92 -6.92
CA PHE A 78 -3.24 -12.56 -5.65
C PHE A 78 -2.21 -12.67 -4.53
N MET A 79 -2.09 -11.62 -3.73
CA MET A 79 -1.22 -11.56 -2.56
C MET A 79 -2.02 -11.15 -1.34
N ILE A 80 -1.74 -11.80 -0.21
CA ILE A 80 -2.16 -11.33 1.11
C ILE A 80 -0.91 -10.84 1.84
N SER A 81 -0.88 -9.55 2.14
CA SER A 81 0.21 -8.90 2.86
C SER A 81 -0.18 -8.72 4.32
N VAL A 82 0.41 -9.54 5.19
CA VAL A 82 0.16 -9.61 6.62
C VAL A 82 1.10 -8.65 7.36
N ASP A 83 0.52 -7.63 7.95
CA ASP A 83 1.14 -6.70 8.88
C ASP A 83 1.30 -7.39 10.23
N THR A 84 2.52 -7.44 10.75
CA THR A 84 2.79 -7.92 12.12
C THR A 84 3.49 -6.85 12.96
N THR A 85 3.45 -5.59 12.52
CA THR A 85 4.05 -4.43 13.19
C THR A 85 3.28 -3.97 14.41
N ASN A 86 1.94 -4.17 14.41
CA ASN A 86 1.03 -3.53 15.35
C ASN A 86 0.75 -4.37 16.63
N ILE A 87 1.52 -5.44 16.90
CA ILE A 87 1.69 -5.85 18.29
C ILE A 87 2.66 -4.83 18.89
N THR A 88 2.08 -3.66 19.22
CA THR A 88 2.86 -2.55 19.76
C THR A 88 3.65 -3.03 20.95
N TRP A 89 4.92 -2.66 20.98
CA TRP A 89 5.74 -2.72 22.17
C TRP A 89 5.02 -2.23 23.42
N ALA A 90 4.12 -1.25 23.32
CA ALA A 90 3.28 -0.80 24.44
C ALA A 90 2.31 -1.88 24.95
N VAL A 91 1.69 -2.67 24.06
CA VAL A 91 0.83 -3.79 24.45
C VAL A 91 1.65 -4.92 25.05
N LEU A 92 2.80 -5.28 24.44
CA LEU A 92 3.68 -6.29 25.04
C LEU A 92 4.26 -5.82 26.37
N HIS A 93 4.70 -4.57 26.47
CA HIS A 93 5.21 -3.98 27.69
C HIS A 93 4.13 -3.94 28.78
N ASN A 94 2.91 -3.50 28.47
CA ASN A 94 1.79 -3.53 29.41
C ASN A 94 1.37 -4.95 29.80
N LEU A 95 1.43 -5.91 28.87
CA LEU A 95 1.22 -7.33 29.18
C LEU A 95 2.34 -7.87 30.07
N SER A 96 3.59 -7.52 29.82
CA SER A 96 4.74 -7.90 30.65
C SER A 96 4.56 -7.37 32.07
N LEU A 97 4.20 -6.09 32.22
CA LEU A 97 3.94 -5.47 33.50
C LEU A 97 2.75 -6.09 34.25
N THR A 98 1.70 -6.52 33.54
CA THR A 98 0.49 -7.07 34.18
C THR A 98 0.54 -8.59 34.42
N THR A 99 1.26 -9.34 33.58
CA THR A 99 1.33 -10.81 33.65
C THR A 99 2.62 -11.33 34.27
N GLY A 100 3.65 -10.48 34.40
CA GLY A 100 5.00 -10.88 34.82
C GLY A 100 5.78 -11.65 33.75
N LEU A 101 5.23 -11.84 32.55
CA LEU A 101 5.92 -12.48 31.43
C LEU A 101 7.13 -11.63 31.01
N GLN A 102 8.25 -12.30 30.71
CA GLN A 102 9.41 -11.61 30.17
C GLN A 102 9.13 -11.14 28.75
N GLN A 103 9.77 -10.05 28.34
CA GLN A 103 9.62 -9.49 27.00
C GLN A 103 9.93 -10.53 25.90
N GLU A 104 10.94 -11.37 26.10
CA GLU A 104 11.31 -12.45 25.18
C GLU A 104 10.17 -13.48 24.99
N ASP A 105 9.40 -13.78 26.05
CA ASP A 105 8.26 -14.71 25.97
C ASP A 105 7.13 -14.11 25.12
N LEU A 106 6.90 -12.82 25.28
CA LEU A 106 5.89 -12.07 24.54
C LEU A 106 6.25 -11.92 23.06
N GLU A 107 7.52 -11.67 22.76
CA GLU A 107 8.04 -11.67 21.38
C GLU A 107 7.90 -13.05 20.75
N ARG A 108 8.24 -14.13 21.46
CA ARG A 108 8.03 -15.51 20.99
C ARG A 108 6.56 -15.82 20.74
N ALA A 109 5.66 -15.40 21.64
CA ALA A 109 4.23 -15.57 21.47
C ALA A 109 3.71 -14.81 20.23
N HIS A 110 4.21 -13.59 19.98
CA HIS A 110 3.88 -12.80 18.80
C HIS A 110 4.33 -13.47 17.50
N VAL A 111 5.58 -13.93 17.43
CA VAL A 111 6.09 -14.67 16.27
C VAL A 111 5.24 -15.92 16.04
N THR A 112 4.91 -16.64 17.11
CA THR A 112 4.06 -17.85 17.04
C THR A 112 2.67 -17.51 16.50
N ALA A 113 2.03 -16.44 16.98
CA ALA A 113 0.71 -16.01 16.52
C ALA A 113 0.74 -15.56 15.05
N SER A 114 1.79 -14.86 14.63
CA SER A 114 1.99 -14.41 13.25
C SER A 114 2.18 -15.59 12.30
N VAL A 115 2.98 -16.59 12.70
CA VAL A 115 3.16 -17.84 11.97
C VAL A 115 1.85 -18.62 11.88
N ALA A 116 1.12 -18.75 12.99
CA ALA A 116 -0.17 -19.42 13.02
C ALA A 116 -1.18 -18.75 12.08
N LEU A 117 -1.25 -17.42 12.08
CA LEU A 117 -2.09 -16.66 11.16
C LEU A 117 -1.71 -16.92 9.69
N CYS A 118 -0.42 -16.88 9.36
CA CYS A 118 0.04 -17.17 8.00
C CYS A 118 -0.31 -18.61 7.58
N SER A 119 -0.19 -19.59 8.50
CA SER A 119 -0.59 -20.97 8.23
C SER A 119 -2.08 -21.10 7.96
N ILE A 120 -2.94 -20.43 8.75
CA ILE A 120 -4.39 -20.39 8.52
C ILE A 120 -4.71 -19.78 7.15
N LEU A 121 -4.07 -18.66 6.80
CA LEU A 121 -4.26 -18.01 5.49
C LEU A 121 -3.77 -18.89 4.33
N ALA A 122 -2.67 -19.63 4.51
CA ALA A 122 -2.15 -20.55 3.51
C ALA A 122 -3.12 -21.73 3.27
N GLU A 123 -3.77 -22.22 4.33
CA GLU A 123 -4.77 -23.29 4.24
C GLU A 123 -6.08 -22.79 3.61
N GLU A 124 -6.56 -21.62 4.05
CA GLU A 124 -7.86 -21.09 3.60
C GLU A 124 -7.81 -20.46 2.20
N VAL A 125 -6.66 -19.91 1.81
CA VAL A 125 -6.45 -19.22 0.54
C VAL A 125 -5.15 -19.69 -0.13
N PRO A 126 -5.05 -20.99 -0.50
CA PRO A 126 -3.80 -21.62 -0.94
C PRO A 126 -3.24 -21.07 -2.26
N THR A 127 -4.03 -20.26 -2.97
CA THR A 127 -3.67 -19.65 -4.25
C THR A 127 -3.09 -18.25 -4.09
N ALA A 128 -3.15 -17.69 -2.87
CA ALA A 128 -2.52 -16.42 -2.55
C ALA A 128 -1.01 -16.59 -2.31
N THR A 129 -0.22 -15.64 -2.80
CA THR A 129 1.14 -15.43 -2.29
C THR A 129 1.04 -14.75 -0.92
N LEU A 130 1.68 -15.31 0.10
CA LEU A 130 1.69 -14.71 1.43
C LEU A 130 2.96 -13.89 1.63
N HIS A 131 2.78 -12.62 1.96
CA HIS A 131 3.85 -11.71 2.36
C HIS A 131 3.64 -11.32 3.82
N ASN A 132 4.52 -11.77 4.72
CA ASN A 132 4.53 -11.32 6.10
C ASN A 132 5.70 -10.35 6.29
N PHE A 133 5.47 -9.25 7.00
CA PHE A 133 6.52 -8.30 7.35
C PHE A 133 6.38 -7.82 8.80
N THR A 134 7.53 -7.50 9.39
CA THR A 134 7.69 -6.99 10.74
C THR A 134 8.12 -5.53 10.73
N ILE A 135 8.17 -4.92 11.92
CA ILE A 135 8.77 -3.60 12.11
C ILE A 135 10.26 -3.57 11.73
N SER A 136 10.98 -4.66 11.99
CA SER A 136 12.41 -4.78 11.67
C SER A 136 12.61 -4.76 10.16
N ASP A 137 11.80 -5.50 9.40
CA ASP A 137 11.87 -5.51 7.93
C ASP A 137 11.70 -4.09 7.34
N ILE A 138 10.77 -3.31 7.90
CA ILE A 138 10.54 -1.92 7.50
C ILE A 138 11.75 -1.05 7.85
N ARG A 139 12.26 -1.11 9.09
CA ARG A 139 13.38 -0.27 9.55
C ARG A 139 14.69 -0.58 8.83
N GLU A 140 14.96 -1.86 8.57
CA GLU A 140 16.12 -2.30 7.80
C GLU A 140 16.06 -1.80 6.36
N THR A 141 14.86 -1.79 5.78
CA THR A 141 14.66 -1.40 4.38
C THR A 141 14.58 0.11 4.19
N PHE A 142 13.96 0.81 5.13
CA PHE A 142 13.59 2.23 5.05
C PHE A 142 14.03 2.93 6.36
N PRO A 143 15.30 3.36 6.45
CA PRO A 143 15.88 3.84 7.71
C PRO A 143 15.23 5.10 8.31
N VAL A 144 14.44 5.84 7.54
CA VAL A 144 13.61 6.95 8.05
C VAL A 144 12.73 6.52 9.24
N TRP A 145 12.40 5.23 9.32
CA TRP A 145 11.63 4.66 10.42
C TRP A 145 12.32 4.57 11.76
N ASN A 146 13.62 4.83 11.81
CA ASN A 146 14.37 4.92 13.05
C ASN A 146 14.09 6.24 13.79
N THR A 147 13.56 7.27 13.11
CA THR A 147 13.30 8.59 13.70
C THR A 147 11.82 8.88 13.95
N ILE A 148 10.90 8.27 13.19
CA ILE A 148 9.44 8.54 13.29
C ILE A 148 8.77 7.76 14.43
N GLY A 149 9.39 6.70 14.94
CA GLY A 149 8.95 5.99 16.16
C GLY A 149 7.70 5.09 16.00
N GLN A 150 6.69 5.50 15.22
CA GLN A 150 5.42 4.78 15.06
C GLN A 150 5.13 4.40 13.60
N VAL A 151 5.09 3.10 13.30
CA VAL A 151 4.79 2.57 11.95
C VAL A 151 3.32 2.28 11.72
N ARG A 152 2.48 2.41 12.76
CA ARG A 152 1.06 2.11 12.65
C ARG A 152 0.39 3.00 11.62
N GLY A 153 -0.24 2.37 10.64
CA GLY A 153 -1.02 3.02 9.59
C GLY A 153 -0.16 3.58 8.44
N PHE A 154 0.99 3.00 8.16
CA PHE A 154 1.77 3.34 6.96
C PHE A 154 1.65 2.20 5.96
N HIS A 155 1.19 2.50 4.75
CA HIS A 155 0.77 1.47 3.77
C HIS A 155 1.74 1.36 2.60
N VAL A 156 2.55 2.39 2.33
CA VAL A 156 3.47 2.40 1.20
C VAL A 156 4.66 1.47 1.44
N GLU A 157 5.30 1.54 2.60
CA GLU A 157 6.47 0.69 2.90
C GLU A 157 6.14 -0.80 2.92
N PRO A 158 5.06 -1.24 3.61
CA PRO A 158 4.57 -2.61 3.49
C PRO A 158 4.28 -3.05 2.06
N LEU A 159 3.65 -2.18 1.27
CA LEU A 159 3.36 -2.45 -0.13
C LEU A 159 4.66 -2.68 -0.90
N LEU A 160 5.63 -1.78 -0.76
CA LEU A 160 6.92 -1.86 -1.45
C LEU A 160 7.71 -3.12 -1.04
N LEU A 161 7.64 -3.54 0.23
CA LEU A 161 8.18 -4.83 0.68
C LEU A 161 7.47 -6.00 -0.01
N GLY A 162 6.14 -5.95 -0.11
CA GLY A 162 5.35 -6.96 -0.81
C GLY A 162 5.70 -7.07 -2.29
N LEU A 163 5.86 -5.95 -2.99
CA LEU A 163 6.28 -5.93 -4.39
C LEU A 163 7.65 -6.58 -4.58
N ARG A 164 8.60 -6.30 -3.68
CA ARG A 164 9.93 -6.95 -3.68
C ARG A 164 9.82 -8.45 -3.40
N HIS A 165 8.96 -8.83 -2.47
CA HIS A 165 8.74 -10.23 -2.10
C HIS A 165 8.23 -11.05 -3.28
N ALA A 166 7.28 -10.54 -4.07
CA ALA A 166 6.73 -11.32 -5.17
C ALA A 166 7.61 -11.38 -6.44
N ARG A 167 8.73 -10.63 -6.49
CA ARG A 167 9.84 -10.81 -7.47
C ARG A 167 9.41 -10.90 -8.95
N LYS A 168 8.33 -10.21 -9.32
CA LYS A 168 7.79 -10.19 -10.69
C LYS A 168 7.52 -8.77 -11.12
N VAL A 169 7.35 -8.59 -12.42
CA VAL A 169 7.00 -7.30 -13.02
C VAL A 169 5.49 -7.31 -13.28
N TRP A 170 4.80 -6.33 -12.70
CA TRP A 170 3.39 -6.06 -12.95
C TRP A 170 3.26 -4.71 -13.61
N THR A 171 2.18 -4.49 -14.35
CA THR A 171 1.88 -3.16 -14.89
C THR A 171 1.18 -2.29 -13.86
N HIS A 172 0.27 -2.89 -13.09
CA HIS A 172 -0.51 -2.23 -12.06
C HIS A 172 -0.68 -3.13 -10.85
N VAL A 173 -0.85 -2.48 -9.70
CA VAL A 173 -1.09 -3.10 -8.41
C VAL A 173 -2.38 -2.53 -7.84
N TRP A 174 -3.35 -3.39 -7.60
CA TRP A 174 -4.51 -3.06 -6.78
C TRP A 174 -4.21 -3.39 -5.32
N VAL A 175 -4.47 -2.44 -4.43
CA VAL A 175 -4.29 -2.58 -2.98
C VAL A 175 -5.66 -2.42 -2.34
N PHE A 176 -6.05 -3.43 -1.57
CA PHE A 176 -7.26 -3.45 -0.76
C PHE A 176 -6.87 -3.56 0.71
N GLU A 177 -7.52 -2.82 1.58
CA GLU A 177 -7.55 -3.12 3.00
C GLU A 177 -8.57 -4.23 3.29
N ASP A 178 -8.31 -5.03 4.33
CA ASP A 178 -9.10 -6.21 4.65
C ASP A 178 -10.51 -5.91 5.18
N ASP A 179 -10.71 -4.72 5.74
CA ASP A 179 -12.00 -4.19 6.17
C ASP A 179 -12.78 -3.47 5.06
N VAL A 180 -12.20 -3.33 3.87
CA VAL A 180 -12.87 -2.77 2.70
C VAL A 180 -13.48 -3.87 1.84
N GLY A 181 -14.78 -3.75 1.60
CA GLY A 181 -15.56 -4.68 0.79
C GLY A 181 -15.93 -4.14 -0.58
N LEU A 182 -15.96 -5.03 -1.57
CA LEU A 182 -16.59 -4.77 -2.87
C LEU A 182 -18.00 -5.39 -2.88
N CYS A 183 -18.99 -4.63 -3.34
CA CYS A 183 -20.29 -5.19 -3.72
C CYS A 183 -20.20 -5.72 -5.17
N GLY A 184 -20.37 -7.03 -5.35
CA GLY A 184 -20.30 -7.68 -6.67
C GLY A 184 -19.06 -8.56 -6.83
N ASP A 185 -18.74 -8.88 -8.09
CA ASP A 185 -17.62 -9.76 -8.45
C ASP A 185 -16.32 -8.96 -8.68
N LEU A 186 -15.23 -9.40 -8.04
CA LEU A 186 -13.92 -8.74 -8.15
C LEU A 186 -13.37 -8.78 -9.59
N GLY A 187 -13.56 -9.89 -10.31
CA GLY A 187 -13.07 -10.01 -11.69
C GLY A 187 -13.71 -8.97 -12.61
N THR A 188 -15.03 -8.83 -12.50
CA THR A 188 -15.82 -7.81 -13.21
C THR A 188 -15.35 -6.40 -12.86
N PHE A 189 -15.15 -6.11 -11.57
CA PHE A 189 -14.61 -4.82 -11.13
C PHE A 189 -13.26 -4.50 -11.78
N LEU A 190 -12.32 -5.45 -11.79
CA LEU A 190 -11.00 -5.24 -12.36
C LEU A 190 -11.05 -5.06 -13.88
N GLN A 191 -11.95 -5.77 -14.57
CA GLN A 191 -12.13 -5.66 -16.03
C GLN A 191 -12.58 -4.26 -16.45
N ILE A 192 -13.40 -3.57 -15.65
CA ILE A 192 -13.83 -2.19 -15.92
C ILE A 192 -12.62 -1.25 -16.07
N TYR A 193 -11.53 -1.51 -15.36
CA TYR A 193 -10.33 -0.68 -15.36
C TYR A 193 -9.14 -1.29 -16.12
N GLN A 194 -9.33 -2.37 -16.88
CA GLN A 194 -8.19 -3.09 -17.49
C GLN A 194 -7.44 -2.23 -18.52
N ASP A 195 -8.14 -1.36 -19.22
CA ASP A 195 -7.60 -0.48 -20.27
C ASP A 195 -7.30 0.95 -19.76
N ASP A 196 -7.56 1.21 -18.48
CA ASP A 196 -7.23 2.50 -17.88
C ASP A 196 -5.71 2.55 -17.66
N SER A 197 -5.02 3.50 -18.29
CA SER A 197 -3.56 3.66 -18.17
C SER A 197 -3.14 4.69 -17.12
N SER A 198 -4.01 5.04 -16.18
CA SER A 198 -3.72 5.97 -15.09
C SER A 198 -2.81 5.34 -14.05
N ASP A 199 -1.80 6.10 -13.64
CA ASP A 199 -0.81 5.73 -12.63
C ASP A 199 -1.40 5.60 -11.24
N PHE A 200 -2.49 6.30 -10.99
CA PHE A 200 -3.22 6.22 -9.74
C PHE A 200 -4.72 6.22 -10.00
N ILE A 201 -5.43 5.27 -9.37
CA ILE A 201 -6.88 5.30 -9.19
C ILE A 201 -7.15 5.16 -7.70
N GLY A 202 -7.95 6.07 -7.15
CA GLY A 202 -8.37 6.02 -5.75
C GLY A 202 -9.78 6.59 -5.57
N GLY A 203 -10.31 6.42 -4.37
CA GLY A 203 -11.62 6.99 -4.01
C GLY A 203 -11.57 8.52 -3.91
N LYS A 204 -12.64 9.18 -4.38
CA LYS A 204 -12.82 10.64 -4.32
C LYS A 204 -13.09 11.21 -2.92
N SER A 205 -13.14 10.37 -1.89
CA SER A 205 -13.28 10.79 -0.49
C SER A 205 -12.00 11.46 0.02
N TYR A 206 -11.56 12.51 -0.66
CA TYR A 206 -10.46 13.34 -0.24
C TYR A 206 -10.94 14.24 0.87
N ILE A 207 -10.32 14.12 2.03
CA ILE A 207 -10.55 15.06 3.11
C ILE A 207 -9.53 16.19 2.88
N PRO A 208 -9.96 17.40 2.45
CA PRO A 208 -9.03 18.49 2.16
C PRO A 208 -8.32 18.98 3.42
N HIS A 209 -8.94 18.80 4.59
CA HIS A 209 -8.39 19.09 5.90
C HIS A 209 -8.67 17.93 6.84
N PHE A 210 -7.64 17.31 7.41
CA PHE A 210 -7.86 16.28 8.43
C PHE A 210 -8.68 16.86 9.60
N PRO A 211 -9.56 16.06 10.23
CA PRO A 211 -10.35 16.52 11.37
C PRO A 211 -9.46 17.14 12.45
N GLU A 212 -9.99 18.17 13.13
CA GLU A 212 -9.34 18.80 14.27
C GLU A 212 -8.99 17.73 15.32
N GLY A 213 -7.73 17.71 15.79
CA GLY A 213 -7.19 16.69 16.70
C GLY A 213 -6.35 15.60 16.05
N TRP A 214 -6.29 15.52 14.72
CA TRP A 214 -5.30 14.70 14.00
C TRP A 214 -4.07 15.57 13.73
N SER A 215 -3.09 15.55 14.65
CA SER A 215 -1.91 16.42 14.58
C SER A 215 -1.21 16.30 13.20
N PRO A 216 -1.18 17.38 12.40
CA PRO A 216 -0.61 17.40 11.06
C PRO A 216 0.85 16.90 11.00
N SER A 217 1.66 17.26 11.99
CA SER A 217 3.10 16.96 12.09
C SER A 217 3.44 15.56 12.60
N GLU A 218 2.52 14.86 13.28
CA GLU A 218 2.79 13.53 13.85
C GLU A 218 2.66 12.41 12.82
N LEU A 219 2.10 12.71 11.66
CA LEU A 219 1.69 11.71 10.67
C LEU A 219 2.54 11.76 9.39
N GLY A 220 3.71 12.39 9.44
CA GLY A 220 4.65 12.52 8.32
C GLY A 220 6.09 12.72 8.80
N SER A 221 7.06 12.29 7.99
CA SER A 221 8.46 12.59 8.24
C SER A 221 8.73 14.09 8.12
N GLU A 222 9.79 14.58 8.76
CA GLU A 222 10.23 15.97 8.60
C GLU A 222 10.42 16.34 7.12
N GLU A 223 10.97 15.42 6.34
CA GLU A 223 11.17 15.61 4.91
C GLU A 223 9.85 15.69 4.13
N PHE A 224 8.83 14.90 4.51
CA PHE A 224 7.49 15.03 3.93
C PHE A 224 6.90 16.41 4.21
N VAL A 225 6.96 16.88 5.46
CA VAL A 225 6.45 18.21 5.86
C VAL A 225 7.19 19.32 5.12
N ARG A 226 8.51 19.16 4.92
CA ARG A 226 9.35 20.13 4.19
C ARG A 226 9.02 20.18 2.70
N ARG A 227 8.82 19.03 2.04
CA ARG A 227 8.57 18.94 0.59
C ARG A 227 7.12 19.29 0.22
N PHE A 228 6.17 18.98 1.09
CA PHE A 228 4.74 19.16 0.82
C PHE A 228 4.15 20.09 1.88
N PRO A 229 3.91 21.38 1.57
CA PRO A 229 3.15 22.27 2.43
C PRO A 229 1.75 21.72 2.72
N GLU A 230 1.25 21.98 3.93
CA GLU A 230 -0.02 21.44 4.45
C GLU A 230 -1.22 21.66 3.51
N LYS A 231 -1.29 22.80 2.82
CA LYS A 231 -2.35 23.11 1.82
C LYS A 231 -2.43 22.10 0.66
N TRP A 232 -1.38 21.31 0.45
CA TRP A 232 -1.33 20.27 -0.58
C TRP A 232 -1.61 18.88 -0.05
N TRP A 233 -1.68 18.72 1.27
CA TRP A 233 -1.98 17.42 1.85
C TRP A 233 -3.38 16.99 1.46
N ARG A 234 -3.50 15.70 1.18
CA ARG A 234 -4.78 15.05 0.87
C ARG A 234 -4.88 13.83 1.75
N GLY A 235 -5.98 13.70 2.47
CA GLY A 235 -6.38 12.45 3.09
C GLY A 235 -7.20 11.61 2.12
N SER A 236 -7.26 10.30 2.31
CA SER A 236 -8.40 9.48 1.93
C SER A 236 -8.64 8.46 3.02
N LEU A 237 -9.89 8.01 3.16
CA LEU A 237 -10.31 7.00 4.13
C LEU A 237 -9.77 5.59 3.75
N GLU A 238 -10.16 4.55 4.51
CA GLU A 238 -9.85 3.14 4.21
C GLU A 238 -10.07 2.84 2.71
N LYS A 239 -9.16 2.10 2.09
CA LYS A 239 -8.79 2.31 0.69
C LYS A 239 -8.73 1.05 -0.16
N VAL A 240 -9.37 1.17 -1.32
CA VAL A 240 -9.01 0.45 -2.54
C VAL A 240 -8.26 1.43 -3.44
N GLN A 241 -7.03 1.09 -3.82
CA GLN A 241 -6.22 1.90 -4.72
C GLN A 241 -5.67 1.05 -5.86
N ARG A 242 -5.55 1.63 -7.06
CA ARG A 242 -4.72 1.08 -8.14
C ARG A 242 -3.51 1.98 -8.35
N LEU A 243 -2.34 1.38 -8.44
CA LEU A 243 -1.06 2.05 -8.62
C LEU A 243 -0.39 1.45 -9.86
N SER A 244 0.09 2.26 -10.79
CA SER A 244 1.00 1.75 -11.83
C SER A 244 2.35 1.39 -11.23
N LEU A 245 3.10 0.53 -11.91
CA LEU A 245 4.48 0.22 -11.53
C LEU A 245 5.33 1.49 -11.42
N ARG A 246 5.25 2.38 -12.42
CA ARG A 246 5.98 3.66 -12.42
C ARG A 246 5.67 4.51 -11.20
N PHE A 247 4.40 4.59 -10.79
CA PHE A 247 4.06 5.33 -9.57
C PHE A 247 4.62 4.63 -8.32
N THR A 248 4.59 3.30 -8.26
CA THR A 248 5.21 2.58 -7.12
C THR A 248 6.73 2.74 -7.06
N GLU A 249 7.41 2.84 -8.21
CA GLU A 249 8.85 3.14 -8.27
C GLU A 249 9.13 4.55 -7.72
N HIS A 250 8.32 5.53 -8.12
CA HIS A 250 8.43 6.89 -7.58
C HIS A 250 8.14 6.94 -6.07
N LEU A 251 7.14 6.20 -5.58
CA LEU A 251 6.89 6.05 -4.16
C LEU A 251 8.11 5.48 -3.43
N GLN A 252 8.78 4.50 -4.04
CA GLN A 252 9.99 3.92 -3.48
C GLN A 252 11.14 4.92 -3.38
N GLU A 253 11.36 5.73 -4.42
CA GLU A 253 12.37 6.80 -4.40
C GLU A 253 12.11 7.79 -3.26
N LEU A 254 10.86 8.26 -3.13
CA LEU A 254 10.46 9.20 -2.09
C LEU A 254 10.67 8.62 -0.69
N VAL A 255 10.24 7.37 -0.44
CA VAL A 255 10.46 6.74 0.87
C VAL A 255 11.96 6.55 1.17
N LEU A 256 12.77 6.18 0.16
CA LEU A 256 14.22 6.05 0.32
C LEU A 256 14.91 7.39 0.61
N ASP A 257 14.36 8.49 0.10
CA ASP A 257 14.73 9.87 0.41
C ASP A 257 14.26 10.34 1.80
N GLY A 258 13.61 9.46 2.57
CA GLY A 258 13.06 9.78 3.88
C GLY A 258 11.73 10.52 3.82
N VAL A 259 11.08 10.58 2.67
CA VAL A 259 9.74 11.14 2.50
C VAL A 259 8.70 10.04 2.78
N THR A 260 8.11 10.07 3.97
CA THR A 260 7.00 9.17 4.30
C THR A 260 5.93 9.87 5.09
N ALA A 261 4.72 9.36 5.02
CA ALA A 261 3.57 9.85 5.75
C ALA A 261 2.57 8.72 5.92
N TRP A 262 1.66 8.93 6.86
CA TRP A 262 0.61 8.02 7.18
C TRP A 262 -0.20 7.67 5.92
N SER A 263 -0.67 6.43 5.84
CA SER A 263 -1.21 5.82 4.63
C SER A 263 -2.36 6.58 4.01
N LEU A 264 -3.16 7.21 4.87
CA LEU A 264 -4.28 8.00 4.46
C LEU A 264 -3.82 9.27 3.73
N LYS A 265 -2.58 9.72 3.96
CA LYS A 265 -2.00 10.99 3.50
C LYS A 265 -1.02 10.85 2.32
N LEU A 266 -0.14 9.85 2.35
CA LEU A 266 1.02 9.81 1.46
C LEU A 266 0.66 9.70 -0.03
N THR A 267 0.00 8.60 -0.42
CA THR A 267 -0.33 8.34 -1.84
C THR A 267 -1.23 9.42 -2.46
N PRO A 268 -2.28 9.93 -1.79
CA PRO A 268 -3.12 10.99 -2.33
C PRO A 268 -2.38 12.33 -2.47
N THR A 269 -1.56 12.70 -1.48
CA THR A 269 -0.81 13.96 -1.51
C THR A 269 0.15 13.98 -2.70
N PHE A 270 0.83 12.87 -2.95
CA PHE A 270 1.75 12.77 -4.08
C PHE A 270 1.03 12.80 -5.42
N CYS A 271 -0.12 12.14 -5.51
CA CYS A 271 -0.92 12.14 -6.71
C CYS A 271 -1.41 13.56 -7.08
N GLU A 272 -1.89 14.33 -6.11
CA GLU A 272 -2.35 15.71 -6.31
C GLU A 272 -1.21 16.70 -6.59
N THR A 273 -0.02 16.46 -6.03
CA THR A 273 1.12 17.38 -6.18
C THR A 273 1.91 17.13 -7.45
N THR A 274 1.91 15.90 -7.96
CA THR A 274 2.49 15.58 -9.27
C THR A 274 1.69 16.18 -10.42
N THR A 275 0.37 16.39 -10.30
CA THR A 275 -0.43 17.03 -11.35
C THR A 275 -0.24 18.55 -11.44
N ARG A 276 0.21 19.18 -10.35
CA ARG A 276 0.46 20.63 -10.29
C ARG A 276 1.89 20.90 -10.78
N GLN A 277 1.96 21.39 -12.01
CA GLN A 277 3.13 21.57 -12.89
C GLN A 277 4.39 22.22 -12.30
N ASP A 278 4.34 22.79 -11.10
CA ASP A 278 5.46 23.52 -10.50
C ASP A 278 6.42 22.63 -9.69
N ALA A 279 5.97 21.43 -9.28
CA ALA A 279 6.83 20.50 -8.53
C ALA A 279 7.59 19.52 -9.43
N PHE A 280 7.05 19.19 -10.62
CA PHE A 280 7.61 18.19 -11.53
C PHE A 280 7.27 18.51 -13.00
N PRO A 281 8.21 19.04 -13.82
CA PRO A 281 7.93 19.38 -15.21
C PRO A 281 7.69 18.12 -16.06
N GLY A 282 6.43 17.89 -16.47
CA GLY A 282 6.06 16.80 -17.39
C GLY A 282 4.64 16.28 -17.25
N LEU A 283 4.00 16.46 -16.10
CA LEU A 283 2.66 15.96 -15.81
C LEU A 283 1.55 16.92 -16.28
N ARG A 284 0.46 16.36 -16.83
CA ARG A 284 -0.79 17.09 -17.12
C ARG A 284 -1.97 16.27 -16.59
N GLU A 285 -2.93 16.92 -15.95
CA GLU A 285 -4.24 16.32 -15.70
C GLU A 285 -4.84 15.83 -17.03
N PRO A 286 -5.27 14.56 -17.13
CA PRO A 286 -6.17 14.17 -18.21
C PRO A 286 -7.49 14.93 -18.02
N GLN A 287 -7.93 15.66 -19.04
CA GLN A 287 -9.32 16.08 -19.13
C GLN A 287 -10.16 14.83 -19.42
N ILE A 288 -10.90 14.33 -18.44
CA ILE A 288 -11.78 13.16 -18.58
C ILE A 288 -13.20 13.67 -18.85
N PRO A 289 -13.75 13.51 -20.07
CA PRO A 289 -15.06 14.07 -20.42
C PRO A 289 -16.28 13.31 -19.85
N TRP A 290 -16.08 12.20 -19.14
CA TRP A 290 -17.16 11.21 -18.86
C TRP A 290 -17.52 11.07 -17.38
N LEU A 291 -17.17 12.04 -16.54
CA LEU A 291 -17.48 12.00 -15.10
C LEU A 291 -18.96 12.35 -14.78
N ASP A 292 -19.88 12.02 -15.71
CA ASP A 292 -21.34 12.17 -15.62
C ASP A 292 -22.11 10.85 -15.85
N SER A 293 -21.44 9.69 -16.00
CA SER A 293 -22.15 8.41 -16.17
C SER A 293 -22.29 7.63 -14.86
N ASP A 294 -23.53 7.36 -14.47
CA ASP A 294 -24.05 6.65 -13.28
C ASP A 294 -23.56 5.20 -13.08
N ALA A 295 -22.25 4.97 -12.98
CA ALA A 295 -21.70 3.73 -12.42
C ALA A 295 -21.59 3.87 -10.89
N THR A 296 -22.71 3.79 -10.18
CA THR A 296 -22.71 3.82 -8.72
C THR A 296 -22.15 2.51 -8.16
N ILE A 297 -20.86 2.51 -7.79
CA ILE A 297 -20.27 1.45 -6.97
C ILE A 297 -20.53 1.82 -5.51
N PHE A 298 -21.35 1.01 -4.82
CA PHE A 298 -21.59 1.16 -3.39
C PHE A 298 -20.43 0.55 -2.60
N TRP A 299 -19.84 1.37 -1.72
CA TRP A 299 -18.85 0.92 -0.76
C TRP A 299 -19.48 0.90 0.63
N MET A 300 -19.34 -0.23 1.31
CA MET A 300 -19.69 -0.34 2.71
C MET A 300 -18.37 -0.48 3.48
N ALA A 301 -17.91 0.63 4.05
CA ALA A 301 -16.85 0.59 5.05
C ALA A 301 -17.46 -0.01 6.32
N CYS A 302 -17.24 -1.30 6.55
CA CYS A 302 -17.55 -1.91 7.84
C CYS A 302 -16.35 -1.62 8.75
N THR A 303 -16.31 -0.43 9.37
CA THR A 303 -15.25 -0.06 10.31
C THR A 303 -15.36 -0.86 11.61
N GLY A 304 -15.11 -2.17 11.57
CA GLY A 304 -15.25 -3.06 12.73
C GLY A 304 -14.25 -2.74 13.86
N GLY A 305 -13.06 -2.25 13.51
CA GLY A 305 -12.03 -1.92 14.50
C GLY A 305 -12.33 -0.64 15.30
N MET A 306 -12.85 0.39 14.63
CA MET A 306 -13.23 1.65 15.28
C MET A 306 -14.64 1.57 15.89
N ALA A 307 -15.53 0.74 15.33
CA ALA A 307 -16.85 0.48 15.89
C ALA A 307 -16.80 -0.38 17.16
N ALA A 308 -15.82 -1.27 17.37
CA ALA A 308 -15.69 -1.97 18.65
C ALA A 308 -15.25 -1.03 19.78
N TRP A 309 -14.31 -0.12 19.48
CA TRP A 309 -13.84 0.91 20.42
C TRP A 309 -14.85 2.04 20.62
N MET A 310 -15.58 2.43 19.58
CA MET A 310 -16.67 3.42 19.67
C MET A 310 -18.00 2.83 20.13
N ALA A 311 -18.29 1.54 19.97
CA ALA A 311 -19.49 0.90 20.55
C ALA A 311 -19.43 0.88 22.08
N GLU A 312 -18.22 0.83 22.66
CA GLU A 312 -18.02 1.00 24.10
C GLU A 312 -18.34 2.44 24.56
N LEU A 313 -18.21 3.44 23.68
CA LEU A 313 -18.61 4.84 23.88
C LEU A 313 -20.06 5.16 23.44
N ALA A 314 -20.61 4.41 22.48
CA ALA A 314 -21.88 4.69 21.78
C ALA A 314 -23.08 3.93 22.34
N LEU A 315 -22.95 3.20 23.45
CA LEU A 315 -24.08 2.72 24.25
C LEU A 315 -24.96 3.85 24.83
N SER A 316 -24.75 5.11 24.42
CA SER A 316 -25.58 6.26 24.75
C SER A 316 -26.40 6.84 23.60
N ASN A 317 -26.11 6.59 22.31
CA ASN A 317 -26.88 7.12 21.18
C ASN A 317 -26.72 6.25 19.90
N GLY A 318 -27.83 5.79 19.32
CA GLY A 318 -27.87 4.77 18.26
C GLY A 318 -27.21 5.14 16.92
N PRO A 319 -26.80 4.15 16.09
CA PRO A 319 -26.05 4.40 14.87
C PRO A 319 -26.95 4.75 13.68
N SER A 320 -26.60 5.82 12.97
CA SER A 320 -27.09 6.13 11.63
C SER A 320 -26.05 5.64 10.60
N PHE A 321 -26.49 4.87 9.61
CA PHE A 321 -25.66 4.41 8.49
C PHE A 321 -25.60 5.47 7.38
N VAL A 322 -24.42 5.70 6.81
CA VAL A 322 -24.22 6.60 5.66
C VAL A 322 -23.63 5.82 4.49
N PRO A 323 -24.35 5.67 3.36
CA PRO A 323 -23.78 5.10 2.15
C PRO A 323 -22.80 6.07 1.49
N LEU A 324 -21.65 5.58 1.03
CA LEU A 324 -20.68 6.34 0.24
C LEU A 324 -20.80 5.97 -1.24
N SER A 325 -21.17 6.93 -2.08
CA SER A 325 -21.06 6.83 -3.54
C SER A 325 -19.68 7.29 -3.99
N LEU A 326 -18.99 6.52 -4.83
CA LEU A 326 -17.75 6.96 -5.45
C LEU A 326 -17.96 7.38 -6.91
N THR A 327 -17.33 8.49 -7.27
CA THR A 327 -16.79 8.72 -8.62
C THR A 327 -15.28 8.49 -8.52
N SER A 328 -14.65 7.82 -9.49
CA SER A 328 -13.21 7.58 -9.49
C SER A 328 -12.45 8.82 -9.99
N GLN A 329 -11.23 9.02 -9.51
CA GLN A 329 -10.27 9.93 -10.14
C GLN A 329 -9.17 9.09 -10.78
N SER A 330 -8.76 9.46 -12.00
CA SER A 330 -7.70 8.77 -12.73
C SER A 330 -6.68 9.80 -13.24
N LEU A 331 -5.40 9.55 -13.01
CA LEU A 331 -4.30 10.50 -13.28
C LEU A 331 -3.12 9.79 -13.95
N ARG A 332 -2.44 10.46 -14.90
CA ARG A 332 -1.28 9.93 -15.64
C ARG A 332 -0.02 10.77 -15.40
N MET A 333 1.04 10.13 -14.94
CA MET A 333 2.43 10.57 -15.08
C MET A 333 2.85 10.51 -16.55
N ARG A 334 3.72 11.39 -17.02
CA ARG A 334 4.32 11.29 -18.36
C ARG A 334 5.72 10.74 -18.26
#